data_AF-A0A9D1PFE9-F1
#
_entry.id   AF-A0A9D1PFE9-F1
#
_cell.length_a   1.000
_cell.length_b   1.000
_cell.length_c   1.000
_cell.angle_alpha   90.00
_cell.angle_beta   90.00
_cell.angle_gamma   90.00
#
_symmetry.space_group_name_H-M   'P 1'
#
loop_
_entity.id
_entity.type
_entity.pdbx_description
1 polymer ?
#
loop_
_entity_poly.entity_id
_entity_poly.type
_entity_poly.pdbx_seq_one_letter_code
_entity_poly.pdbx_strand_id
1 'polypeptide(L)'
;MIEIYDYESKELAAKYEDRDSIDQLISTLDIENWEKAGSISNDFSPKYTIELYHDTEKQDTNNDIEEITIYGNGEYASIFITSPGGAKQNYKTNIDVSDLIDNKN
;
A
#
# COMPACT_ATOMS: atom_id res chain seq x y z
N MET A 1 6.13 -9.84 4.95
CA MET A 1 4.68 -10.15 4.85
C MET A 1 3.96 -8.88 4.44
N ILE A 2 2.93 -8.97 3.62
CA ILE A 2 2.12 -7.80 3.25
C ILE A 2 0.65 -8.14 3.50
N GLU A 3 -0.07 -7.22 4.11
CA GLU A 3 -1.51 -7.35 4.36
C GLU A 3 -2.25 -6.18 3.70
N ILE A 4 -3.41 -6.50 3.12
CA ILE A 4 -4.28 -5.52 2.48
C ILE A 4 -5.61 -5.54 3.22
N TYR A 5 -6.04 -4.38 3.69
CA TYR A 5 -7.27 -4.20 4.44
C TYR A 5 -8.23 -3.32 3.65
N ASP A 6 -9.51 -3.68 3.67
CA ASP A 6 -10.56 -2.75 3.26
C ASP A 6 -10.56 -1.54 4.20
N TYR A 7 -10.54 -0.35 3.64
CA TYR A 7 -10.32 0.87 4.42
C TYR A 7 -11.50 1.17 5.35
N GLU A 8 -12.74 0.92 4.92
CA GLU A 8 -13.93 1.28 5.71
C GLU A 8 -14.20 0.26 6.81
N SER A 9 -14.24 -1.02 6.44
CA SER A 9 -14.58 -2.12 7.36
C SER A 9 -13.42 -2.55 8.25
N LYS A 10 -12.17 -2.26 7.85
CA LYS A 10 -10.93 -2.76 8.48
C LYS A 10 -10.78 -4.27 8.40
N GLU A 11 -11.56 -4.95 7.56
CA GLU A 11 -11.42 -6.39 7.33
C GLU A 11 -10.23 -6.69 6.42
N LEU A 12 -9.56 -7.82 6.69
CA LEU A 12 -8.44 -8.30 5.87
C LEU A 12 -8.96 -8.73 4.49
N ALA A 13 -8.59 -8.00 3.46
CA ALA A 13 -8.94 -8.28 2.07
C ALA A 13 -8.00 -9.32 1.45
N ALA A 14 -6.68 -9.17 1.63
CA ALA A 14 -5.67 -10.09 1.10
C ALA A 14 -4.42 -10.15 1.98
N LYS A 15 -3.67 -11.25 1.85
CA LYS A 15 -2.44 -11.50 2.61
C LYS A 15 -1.41 -12.19 1.74
N TYR A 16 -0.18 -11.69 1.80
CA TYR A 16 0.97 -12.15 1.02
C TYR A 16 2.11 -12.52 1.97
N GLU A 17 2.46 -13.80 2.01
CA GLU A 17 3.47 -14.34 2.95
C GLU A 17 4.72 -14.87 2.23
N ASP A 18 4.56 -15.45 1.04
CA ASP A 18 5.66 -15.97 0.26
C ASP A 18 6.28 -14.90 -0.65
N ARG A 19 7.53 -15.14 -1.03
CA ARG A 19 8.33 -14.19 -1.80
C ARG A 19 7.75 -13.92 -3.19
N ASP A 20 7.27 -14.94 -3.89
CA ASP A 20 6.84 -14.80 -5.29
C ASP A 20 5.56 -13.95 -5.36
N SER A 21 4.61 -14.19 -4.45
CA SER A 21 3.39 -13.38 -4.35
C SER A 21 3.68 -11.94 -3.90
N ILE A 22 4.68 -11.73 -3.03
CA ILE A 22 5.13 -10.39 -2.64
C ILE A 22 5.79 -9.66 -3.82
N ASP A 23 6.68 -10.33 -4.57
CA ASP A 23 7.36 -9.75 -5.73
C ASP A 23 6.34 -9.38 -6.83
N GLN A 24 5.28 -10.19 -7.02
CA GLN A 24 4.16 -9.87 -7.90
C GLN A 24 3.38 -8.64 -7.43
N LEU A 25 3.03 -8.57 -6.14
CA LEU A 25 2.33 -7.40 -5.59
C LEU A 25 3.14 -6.11 -5.76
N ILE A 26 4.45 -6.15 -5.49
CA ILE A 26 5.34 -5.00 -5.68
C ILE A 26 5.36 -4.57 -7.15
N SER A 27 5.40 -5.53 -8.08
CA SER A 27 5.35 -5.26 -9.51
C SER A 27 4.00 -4.65 -9.95
N THR A 28 2.89 -5.09 -9.37
CA THR A 28 1.56 -4.52 -9.61
C THR A 28 1.44 -3.10 -9.06
N LEU A 29 2.04 -2.84 -7.90
CA LEU A 29 2.06 -1.49 -7.32
C LEU A 29 2.88 -0.53 -8.19
N ASP A 30 4.02 -0.97 -8.71
CA ASP A 30 4.86 -0.19 -9.64
C ASP A 30 5.17 1.24 -9.13
N ILE A 31 5.56 1.32 -7.85
CA ILE A 31 5.71 2.58 -7.11
C ILE A 31 6.70 3.54 -7.79
N GLU A 32 7.71 3.02 -8.48
CA GLU A 32 8.71 3.83 -9.18
C GLU A 32 8.12 4.68 -10.32
N ASN A 33 6.99 4.26 -10.90
CA ASN A 33 6.31 4.96 -11.99
C ASN A 33 5.19 5.90 -11.51
N TRP A 34 5.02 6.05 -10.19
CA TRP A 34 4.01 6.94 -9.62
C TRP A 34 4.40 8.41 -9.76
N GLU A 35 3.43 9.25 -10.14
CA GLU A 35 3.65 10.69 -10.28
C GLU A 35 3.36 11.40 -8.95
N LYS A 36 4.30 12.20 -8.43
CA LYS A 36 4.06 12.98 -7.20
C LYS A 36 2.85 13.91 -7.36
N ALA A 37 1.92 13.83 -6.42
CA ALA A 37 0.76 14.69 -6.32
C ALA A 37 0.88 15.64 -5.11
N GLY A 38 0.26 16.82 -5.21
CA GLY A 38 0.13 17.74 -4.10
C GLY A 38 -0.87 17.23 -3.06
N SER A 39 -2.15 17.55 -3.28
CA SER A 39 -3.27 17.05 -2.47
C SER A 39 -4.14 16.09 -3.27
N ILE A 40 -4.65 15.06 -2.62
CA ILE A 40 -5.72 14.20 -3.16
C ILE A 40 -7.05 14.90 -2.85
N SER A 41 -7.96 15.01 -3.84
CA SER A 41 -9.28 15.60 -3.61
C SER A 41 -10.06 14.81 -2.56
N ASN A 42 -10.88 15.48 -1.76
CA ASN A 42 -11.79 14.83 -0.81
C ASN A 42 -12.86 13.97 -1.50
N ASP A 43 -13.05 14.13 -2.81
CA ASP A 43 -13.96 13.30 -3.61
C ASP A 43 -13.43 11.87 -3.80
N PHE A 44 -12.12 11.65 -3.63
CA PHE A 44 -11.52 10.34 -3.69
C PHE A 44 -11.54 9.70 -2.30
N SER A 45 -12.49 8.79 -2.10
CA SER A 45 -12.51 8.01 -0.87
C SER A 45 -11.38 6.98 -0.86
N PRO A 46 -10.75 6.76 0.30
CA PRO A 46 -9.82 5.65 0.49
C PRO A 46 -10.56 4.32 0.34
N LYS A 47 -9.87 3.33 -0.25
CA LYS A 47 -10.41 2.01 -0.58
C LYS A 47 -9.69 0.90 0.15
N TYR A 48 -8.36 0.91 0.08
CA TYR A 48 -7.53 -0.11 0.72
C TYR A 48 -6.38 0.52 1.48
N THR A 49 -5.99 -0.12 2.57
CA THR A 49 -4.73 0.11 3.26
C THR A 49 -3.84 -1.11 3.05
N ILE A 50 -2.62 -0.89 2.57
CA ILE A 50 -1.58 -1.91 2.42
C ILE A 50 -0.55 -1.67 3.51
N GLU A 51 -0.38 -2.66 4.37
CA GLU A 51 0.60 -2.64 5.45
C GLU A 51 1.80 -3.49 5.05
N LEU A 52 2.96 -2.84 4.91
CA LEU A 52 4.21 -3.48 4.51
C LEU A 52 5.02 -3.86 5.76
N TYR A 53 4.98 -5.14 6.13
CA TYR A 53 5.78 -5.67 7.24
C TYR A 53 7.12 -6.20 6.72
N HIS A 54 8.19 -5.42 6.92
CA HIS A 54 9.57 -5.89 6.72
C HIS A 54 9.99 -6.77 7.92
N ASP A 55 10.14 -8.06 7.63
CA ASP A 55 10.78 -9.13 8.42
C ASP A 55 10.49 -9.17 9.95
N THR A 56 9.65 -10.10 10.37
CA THR A 56 9.31 -10.38 11.77
C THR A 56 10.46 -11.04 12.56
N GLU A 57 11.61 -11.36 11.94
CA GLU A 57 12.79 -11.92 12.62
C GLU A 57 13.94 -10.93 12.84
N LYS A 58 13.92 -9.77 12.16
CA LYS A 58 14.80 -8.65 12.47
C LYS A 58 13.91 -7.52 12.96
N GLN A 59 13.88 -7.32 14.28
CA GLN A 59 13.42 -6.04 14.82
C GLN A 59 14.14 -4.94 14.05
N ASP A 60 13.35 -4.23 13.25
CA ASP A 60 13.81 -3.11 12.47
C ASP A 60 14.50 -2.15 13.44
N THR A 61 15.79 -1.90 13.21
CA THR A 61 16.53 -0.92 14.00
C THR A 61 16.05 0.51 13.72
N ASN A 62 15.21 0.71 12.69
CA ASN A 62 14.66 2.01 12.30
C ASN A 62 13.13 2.18 12.41
N ASN A 63 12.33 1.13 12.63
CA ASN A 63 10.85 1.20 12.75
C ASN A 63 10.14 1.92 11.57
N ASP A 64 10.57 1.66 10.34
CA ASP A 64 10.00 2.31 9.14
C ASP A 64 8.90 1.40 8.57
N ILE A 65 7.74 1.36 9.23
CA ILE A 65 6.53 0.78 8.63
C ILE A 65 6.08 1.73 7.53
N GLU A 66 5.95 1.19 6.32
CA GLU A 66 5.36 1.87 5.18
C GLU A 66 3.90 1.45 5.06
N GLU A 67 2.99 2.40 5.27
CA GLU A 67 1.56 2.24 5.00
C GLU A 67 1.22 2.90 3.66
N ILE A 68 0.59 2.16 2.77
CA ILE A 68 0.05 2.70 1.50
C ILE A 68 -1.46 2.75 1.61
N THR A 69 -2.05 3.93 1.47
CA THR A 69 -3.50 4.07 1.29
C THR A 69 -3.82 4.27 -0.19
N ILE A 70 -4.72 3.46 -0.73
CA ILE A 70 -5.21 3.57 -2.11
C ILE A 70 -6.54 4.32 -2.13
N TYR A 71 -6.72 5.26 -3.05
CA TYR A 71 -7.93 6.07 -3.21
C TYR A 71 -8.48 5.95 -4.63
N GLY A 72 -9.78 6.24 -4.79
CA GLY A 72 -10.36 6.39 -6.13
C GLY A 72 -10.18 5.16 -7.02
N ASN A 73 -10.30 3.95 -6.45
CA ASN A 73 -10.06 2.68 -7.14
C ASN A 73 -8.68 2.56 -7.81
N GLY A 74 -7.63 3.15 -7.22
CA GLY A 74 -6.26 3.01 -7.71
C GLY A 74 -5.76 4.19 -8.54
N GLU A 75 -6.55 5.26 -8.67
CA GLU A 75 -6.14 6.52 -9.32
C GLU A 75 -5.12 7.32 -8.48
N TYR A 76 -5.17 7.18 -7.15
CA TYR A 76 -4.25 7.85 -6.24
C TYR A 76 -3.80 6.92 -5.13
N ALA A 77 -2.60 7.18 -4.63
CA ALA A 77 -2.08 6.53 -3.45
C ALA A 77 -1.38 7.53 -2.54
N SER A 78 -1.30 7.21 -1.25
CA SER A 78 -0.43 7.91 -0.30
C SER A 78 0.45 6.95 0.44
N ILE A 79 1.74 7.26 0.54
CA ILE A 79 2.71 6.50 1.33
C ILE A 79 2.95 7.26 2.63
N PHE A 80 2.82 6.57 3.76
CA PHE A 80 3.17 7.07 5.08
C PHE A 80 4.28 6.19 5.67
N ILE A 81 5.38 6.83 6.06
CA ILE A 81 6.52 6.16 6.69
C ILE A 81 6.46 6.50 8.18
N THR A 82 6.45 5.49 9.07
CA THR A 82 6.34 5.70 10.53
C THR A 82 7.64 6.13 11.21
N SER A 83 8.67 6.45 10.43
CA SER A 83 9.97 6.91 10.92
C SER A 83 9.85 8.24 11.70
N PRO A 84 10.75 8.53 12.64
CA PRO A 84 10.82 9.85 13.26
C PRO A 84 11.06 10.94 12.20
N GLY A 85 10.05 11.78 11.96
CA GLY A 85 10.07 12.79 10.88
C GLY A 85 9.43 12.32 9.57
N GLY A 86 8.84 11.13 9.56
CA GLY A 86 8.08 10.58 8.45
C GLY A 86 6.95 11.51 7.99
N ALA A 87 6.85 11.67 6.68
CA ALA A 87 5.87 12.53 6.04
C ALA A 87 4.95 11.68 5.16
N LYS A 88 3.67 12.03 5.13
CA LYS A 88 2.73 11.48 4.15
C LYS A 88 3.01 12.11 2.79
N GLN A 89 3.29 11.28 1.78
CA GLN A 89 3.47 11.74 0.40
C GLN A 89 2.37 11.16 -0.48
N ASN A 90 1.77 12.03 -1.31
CA ASN A 90 0.69 11.66 -2.22
C ASN A 90 1.22 11.44 -3.64
N TYR A 91 0.57 10.54 -4.36
CA TYR A 91 0.90 10.16 -5.72
C TYR A 91 -0.35 9.95 -6.56
N LYS A 92 -0.25 10.25 -7.85
CA LYS A 92 -1.17 9.77 -8.88
C LYS A 92 -0.63 8.43 -9.39
N THR A 93 -1.55 7.49 -9.54
CA THR A 93 -1.26 6.09 -9.84
C THR A 93 -2.22 5.57 -10.91
N ASN A 94 -1.99 4.36 -11.38
CA ASN A 94 -2.90 3.64 -12.27
C ASN A 94 -2.93 2.16 -11.87
N ILE A 95 -3.15 1.93 -10.59
CA ILE A 95 -3.16 0.59 -10.01
C ILE A 95 -4.51 -0.04 -10.32
N ASP A 96 -4.51 -1.25 -10.84
CA ASP A 96 -5.74 -2.04 -10.87
C ASP A 96 -5.95 -2.70 -9.51
N VAL A 97 -6.97 -2.23 -8.77
CA VAL A 97 -7.23 -2.72 -7.41
C VAL A 97 -7.71 -4.17 -7.38
N SER A 98 -8.25 -4.72 -8.48
CA SER A 98 -8.58 -6.14 -8.54
C SER A 98 -7.33 -7.01 -8.48
N ASP A 99 -6.23 -6.58 -9.10
CA ASP A 99 -4.97 -7.32 -9.12
C ASP A 99 -4.32 -7.41 -7.72
N LEU A 100 -4.73 -6.53 -6.80
CA LEU A 100 -4.32 -6.54 -5.39
C LEU A 100 -5.09 -7.55 -4.53
N ILE A 101 -6.31 -7.95 -4.91
CA ILE A 101 -7.18 -8.77 -4.06
C ILE A 101 -7.51 -10.14 -4.68
N ASP A 102 -7.37 -10.28 -6.00
CA ASP A 102 -7.74 -11.48 -6.75
C ASP A 102 -6.63 -12.53 -6.85
N ASN A 103 -5.41 -12.24 -6.37
CA ASN A 103 -4.31 -13.22 -6.34
C ASN A 103 -4.50 -14.34 -5.28
N LYS A 104 -5.71 -14.52 -4.77
CA LYS A 104 -6.12 -15.70 -3.98
C LYS A 104 -6.43 -16.88 -4.91
N ASN A 105 -5.42 -17.51 -5.50
CA ASN A 105 -5.57 -18.86 -6.07
C ASN A 105 -4.39 -19.76 -5.71
#